data_AF-A0A165TR36-F1
#
_entry.id   AF-A0A165TR36-F1
#
_cell.length_a   1.000
_cell.length_b   1.000
_cell.length_c   1.000
_cell.angle_alpha   90.00
_cell.angle_beta   90.00
_cell.angle_gamma   90.00
#
_symmetry.space_group_name_H-M   'P 1'
#
loop_
_entity.id
_entity.type
_entity.pdbx_description
1 polymer ?
#
loop_
_entity_poly.entity_id
_entity_poly.type
_entity_poly.pdbx_seq_one_letter_code
_entity_poly.pdbx_strand_id
1 'polypeptide(L)'
;MSPTTYESLKAVLLPLIEQLFDFVVVPPEAPEKADYGDLDFVVTSPRSEDALDRVQVALRAAYSLRSEGRGTSNFAMPANAFDLAKDENQGGALSQELQNTYIQVDVNVCPDKETWERTVFLHAYGDTGMILGVIGRAAGVSLGVNGLKLANPLPTNPPVSFHLSTSLPRILEFYGLSKDRLSGGFATQREVFDWIATSRLFNARKVAPAEQSHARGKKRRGPRTMYQSFLEYARERADDPTYVPPSEIITEDDVLHFFGKEAEHAALIRAFRVKQNAREVFSGKAIERWIGMKGLPVKWVMDIARERLTNRYAREHPTFTSDDGEAIALQTQPGNGLEVMHLAVTPWEVALFEMSIEEVQQLIVDVKAEMEGSGTFELNWQRENARKAEKRGPKPEQ
;
A
#
# COMPACT_ATOMS: atom_id res chain seq x y z
N MET A 1 -0.72 33.81 -0.25
CA MET A 1 -0.09 34.50 0.90
C MET A 1 1.36 34.80 0.59
N SER A 2 1.88 35.95 1.02
CA SER A 2 3.32 36.24 0.93
C SER A 2 4.12 35.41 1.94
N PRO A 3 5.44 35.25 1.79
CA PRO A 3 6.28 34.55 2.76
C PRO A 3 6.16 35.12 4.17
N THR A 4 6.16 36.45 4.31
CA THR A 4 6.03 37.13 5.62
C THR A 4 4.70 36.80 6.31
N THR A 5 3.59 36.83 5.55
CA THR A 5 2.27 36.47 6.09
C THR A 5 2.22 34.99 6.48
N TYR A 6 2.79 34.10 5.66
CA TYR A 6 2.85 32.67 5.96
C TYR A 6 3.65 32.37 7.22
N GLU A 7 4.85 32.96 7.38
CA GLU A 7 5.67 32.75 8.57
C GLU A 7 5.03 33.34 9.83
N SER A 8 4.38 34.50 9.72
CA SER A 8 3.64 35.10 10.86
C SER A 8 2.46 34.22 11.28
N LEU A 9 1.72 33.70 10.31
CA LEU A 9 0.61 32.77 10.55
C LEU A 9 1.10 31.48 11.22
N LYS A 10 2.16 30.88 10.68
CA LYS A 10 2.80 29.69 11.23
C LYS A 10 3.27 29.91 12.67
N ALA A 11 3.92 31.04 12.96
CA ALA A 11 4.40 31.38 14.30
C ALA A 11 3.26 31.53 15.32
N VAL A 12 2.10 32.01 14.89
CA VAL A 12 0.91 32.16 15.76
C VAL A 12 0.18 30.82 15.94
N LEU A 13 -0.01 30.05 14.88
CA LEU A 13 -0.84 28.84 14.91
C LEU A 13 -0.11 27.63 15.47
N LEU A 14 1.20 27.48 15.23
CA LEU A 14 1.95 26.31 15.66
C LEU A 14 1.85 26.06 17.19
N PRO A 15 2.07 27.05 18.07
CA PRO A 15 1.94 26.84 19.52
C PRO A 15 0.52 26.50 19.99
N LEU A 16 -0.51 26.88 19.22
CA LEU A 16 -1.89 26.56 19.54
C LEU A 16 -2.19 25.09 19.24
N ILE A 17 -1.64 24.56 18.15
CA ILE A 17 -1.79 23.15 17.77
C ILE A 17 -0.91 22.23 18.65
N GLU A 18 0.28 22.68 19.05
CA GLU A 18 1.16 21.94 19.99
C GLU A 18 0.53 21.70 21.37
N GLN A 19 -0.44 22.53 21.78
CA GLN A 19 -1.23 22.30 22.99
C GLN A 19 -2.22 21.14 22.86
N LEU A 20 -2.52 20.68 21.64
CA LEU A 20 -3.51 19.64 21.36
C LEU A 20 -2.88 18.28 21.04
N PHE A 21 -1.62 18.26 20.56
CA PHE A 21 -0.93 17.05 20.12
C PHE A 21 0.50 17.00 20.66
N ASP A 22 1.06 15.79 20.85
CA ASP A 22 2.45 15.63 21.26
C ASP A 22 3.45 15.88 20.12
N PHE A 23 3.06 15.54 18.89
CA PHE A 23 3.89 15.72 17.70
C PHE A 23 3.15 16.59 16.70
N VAL A 24 3.73 17.77 16.42
CA VAL A 24 3.19 18.76 15.48
C VAL A 24 4.33 19.29 14.65
N VAL A 25 4.12 19.39 13.33
CA VAL A 25 5.07 20.07 12.46
C VAL A 25 4.33 20.66 11.26
N VAL A 26 4.87 21.76 10.75
CA VAL A 26 4.60 22.24 9.41
C VAL A 26 5.73 21.72 8.52
N PRO A 27 5.48 20.79 7.59
CA PRO A 27 6.51 20.26 6.71
C PRO A 27 7.29 21.40 6.03
N PRO A 28 8.62 21.28 5.88
CA PRO A 28 9.40 22.29 5.15
C PRO A 28 8.84 22.49 3.74
N GLU A 29 8.64 23.73 3.36
CA GLU A 29 8.12 24.10 2.04
C GLU A 29 9.19 23.92 0.96
N ALA A 30 8.78 23.94 -0.31
CA ALA A 30 9.74 24.03 -1.41
C ALA A 30 10.61 25.29 -1.23
N PRO A 31 11.95 25.19 -1.33
CA PRO A 31 12.79 26.38 -1.27
C PRO A 31 12.42 27.36 -2.38
N GLU A 32 12.64 28.66 -2.10
CA GLU A 32 12.42 29.76 -3.06
C GLU A 32 10.95 29.96 -3.49
N LYS A 33 10.00 29.34 -2.78
CA LYS A 33 8.56 29.52 -3.02
C LYS A 33 8.15 30.96 -2.70
N ALA A 34 7.61 31.65 -3.71
CA ALA A 34 7.27 33.07 -3.64
C ALA A 34 5.86 33.33 -3.06
N ASP A 35 4.98 32.34 -3.11
CA ASP A 35 3.61 32.43 -2.58
C ASP A 35 3.14 31.12 -1.94
N TYR A 36 2.17 31.23 -1.04
CA TYR A 36 1.62 30.10 -0.29
C TYR A 36 0.10 30.13 -0.37
N GLY A 37 -0.52 29.03 -0.80
CA GLY A 37 -1.98 28.92 -0.90
C GLY A 37 -2.65 28.61 0.44
N ASP A 38 -1.97 27.80 1.24
CA ASP A 38 -2.44 27.14 2.45
C ASP A 38 -1.31 27.05 3.49
N LEU A 39 -1.66 26.56 4.68
CA LEU A 39 -0.72 26.16 5.73
C LEU A 39 -1.06 24.74 6.21
N ASP A 40 -0.17 23.80 5.97
CA ASP A 40 -0.33 22.39 6.35
C ASP A 40 0.30 22.07 7.70
N PHE A 41 -0.46 21.46 8.60
CA PHE A 41 0.03 20.79 9.79
C PHE A 41 -0.05 19.28 9.63
N VAL A 42 1.00 18.58 10.03
CA VAL A 42 0.98 17.13 10.22
C VAL A 42 1.11 16.86 11.71
N VAL A 43 0.16 16.11 12.26
CA VAL A 43 0.04 15.90 13.72
C VAL A 43 -0.17 14.44 14.08
N THR A 44 0.23 14.03 15.28
CA THR A 44 -0.16 12.73 15.86
C THR A 44 -0.12 12.77 17.38
N SER A 45 -0.60 11.71 18.03
CA SER A 45 -0.72 11.59 19.49
C SER A 45 -1.52 12.74 20.12
N PRO A 46 -2.86 12.73 19.96
CA PRO A 46 -3.72 13.73 20.60
C PRO A 46 -3.57 13.67 22.12
N ARG A 47 -3.46 14.83 22.77
CA ARG A 47 -3.29 14.94 24.23
C ARG A 47 -4.58 14.70 25.01
N SER A 48 -5.73 14.75 24.34
CA SER A 48 -7.06 14.50 24.90
C SER A 48 -7.99 13.94 23.81
N GLU A 49 -9.06 13.26 24.21
CA GLU A 49 -10.04 12.68 23.28
C GLU A 49 -10.74 13.75 22.43
N ASP A 50 -10.93 14.95 22.99
CA ASP A 50 -11.55 16.11 22.34
C ASP A 50 -10.55 16.99 21.55
N ALA A 51 -9.27 16.60 21.47
CA ALA A 51 -8.23 17.40 20.81
C ALA A 51 -8.61 17.79 19.37
N LEU A 52 -9.19 16.86 18.62
CA LEU A 52 -9.65 17.08 17.25
C LEU A 52 -10.79 18.09 17.16
N ASP A 53 -11.72 18.05 18.11
CA ASP A 53 -12.84 18.98 18.16
C ASP A 53 -12.38 20.41 18.51
N ARG A 54 -11.32 20.50 19.30
CA ARG A 54 -10.72 21.77 19.72
C ARG A 54 -9.86 22.42 18.64
N VAL A 55 -9.45 21.71 17.59
CA VAL A 55 -8.64 22.28 16.47
C VAL A 55 -9.36 23.48 15.85
N GLN A 56 -10.65 23.34 15.51
CA GLN A 56 -11.41 24.41 14.87
C GLN A 56 -11.47 25.67 15.75
N VAL A 57 -11.66 25.49 17.05
CA VAL A 57 -11.72 26.57 18.04
C VAL A 57 -10.35 27.23 18.18
N ALA A 58 -9.28 26.43 18.29
CA ALA A 58 -7.90 26.91 18.38
C ALA A 58 -7.51 27.75 17.16
N LEU A 59 -7.90 27.31 15.96
CA LEU A 59 -7.66 28.02 14.71
C LEU A 59 -8.60 29.22 14.49
N ARG A 60 -9.62 29.42 15.33
CA ARG A 60 -10.71 30.40 15.12
C ARG A 60 -11.33 30.27 13.71
N ALA A 61 -11.40 29.03 13.22
CA ALA A 61 -11.87 28.76 11.87
C ALA A 61 -13.38 28.95 11.76
N ALA A 62 -13.80 29.75 10.79
CA ALA A 62 -15.21 30.02 10.52
C ALA A 62 -15.90 28.81 9.85
N TYR A 63 -15.16 28.08 9.01
CA TYR A 63 -15.64 26.88 8.33
C TYR A 63 -14.65 25.73 8.49
N SER A 64 -15.15 24.50 8.47
CA SER A 64 -14.33 23.28 8.52
C SER A 64 -14.94 22.17 7.67
N LEU A 65 -14.10 21.50 6.89
CA LEU A 65 -14.39 20.22 6.24
C LEU A 65 -13.56 19.14 6.94
N ARG A 66 -14.19 18.46 7.90
CA ARG A 66 -13.53 17.46 8.74
C ARG A 66 -13.50 16.12 8.03
N SER A 67 -12.36 15.44 8.10
CA SER A 67 -12.27 14.02 7.77
C SER A 67 -12.77 13.22 8.98
N GLU A 68 -13.58 12.18 8.75
CA GLU A 68 -14.01 11.29 9.83
C GLU A 68 -12.80 10.50 10.36
N GLY A 69 -12.39 10.79 11.59
CA GLY A 69 -11.29 10.10 12.25
C GLY A 69 -9.90 10.58 11.81
N ARG A 70 -9.14 9.72 11.13
CA ARG A 70 -7.72 9.93 10.78
C ARG A 70 -7.61 10.35 9.32
N GLY A 71 -6.96 11.47 9.04
CA GLY A 71 -6.85 12.05 7.71
C GLY A 71 -6.69 13.57 7.74
N THR A 72 -6.76 14.21 6.56
CA THR A 72 -6.66 15.66 6.42
C THR A 72 -8.02 16.33 6.60
N SER A 73 -8.13 17.20 7.60
CA SER A 73 -9.24 18.14 7.77
C SER A 73 -8.83 19.52 7.27
N ASN A 74 -9.73 20.20 6.58
CA ASN A 74 -9.46 21.51 5.96
C ASN A 74 -10.24 22.58 6.71
N PHE A 75 -9.58 23.67 7.09
CA PHE A 75 -10.15 24.75 7.88
C PHE A 75 -10.03 26.09 7.15
N ALA A 76 -11.10 26.88 7.17
CA ALA A 76 -11.09 28.24 6.62
C ALA A 76 -11.07 29.24 7.77
N MET A 77 -9.93 29.88 7.96
CA MET A 77 -9.71 30.88 8.99
C MET A 77 -9.88 32.29 8.40
N PRO A 78 -10.70 33.17 8.99
CA PRO A 78 -10.74 34.57 8.57
C PRO A 78 -9.33 35.21 8.67
N ALA A 79 -8.91 35.97 7.66
CA ALA A 79 -7.57 36.56 7.62
C ALA A 79 -7.30 37.55 8.79
N ASN A 80 -8.36 38.10 9.38
CA ASN A 80 -8.30 38.98 10.56
C ASN A 80 -8.37 38.24 11.91
N ALA A 81 -8.46 36.91 11.93
CA ALA A 81 -8.68 36.13 13.16
C ALA A 81 -7.59 36.35 14.23
N PHE A 82 -6.38 36.72 13.80
CA PHE A 82 -5.21 36.95 14.65
C PHE A 82 -4.51 38.29 14.37
N ASP A 83 -5.19 39.26 13.74
CA ASP A 83 -4.61 40.57 13.37
C ASP A 83 -3.31 40.50 12.53
N LEU A 84 -3.11 39.41 11.77
CA LEU A 84 -1.88 39.13 11.00
C LEU A 84 -1.62 40.08 9.82
N ALA A 85 -2.56 41.00 9.54
CA ALA A 85 -2.57 41.90 8.40
C ALA A 85 -2.41 43.39 8.79
N LYS A 86 -1.81 43.70 9.95
CA LYS A 86 -1.45 45.10 10.27
C LYS A 86 -0.15 45.45 9.56
N ASP A 87 -0.29 46.02 8.37
CA ASP A 87 0.78 46.76 7.71
C ASP A 87 1.05 48.02 8.55
N GLU A 88 2.25 48.16 9.12
CA GLU A 88 2.62 49.26 10.04
C GLU A 88 2.50 50.66 9.40
N ASN A 89 2.29 50.74 8.08
CA ASN A 89 2.22 52.00 7.33
C ASN A 89 0.81 52.45 6.93
N GLN A 90 -0.26 51.75 7.31
CA GLN A 90 -1.63 52.23 7.02
C GLN A 90 -2.50 52.21 8.28
N GLY A 91 -2.42 53.28 9.05
CA GLY A 91 -3.42 53.64 10.06
C GLY A 91 -4.76 53.94 9.39
N GLY A 92 -5.58 52.91 9.17
CA GLY A 92 -6.89 53.01 8.55
C GLY A 92 -7.63 51.68 8.67
N ALA A 93 -8.96 51.73 8.78
CA ALA A 93 -9.82 50.56 8.91
C ALA A 93 -9.44 49.43 7.92
N LEU A 94 -9.42 48.18 8.40
CA LEU A 94 -9.26 46.99 7.56
C LEU A 94 -10.20 47.09 6.35
N SER A 95 -9.67 47.01 5.13
CA SER A 95 -10.49 47.07 3.92
C SER A 95 -11.59 45.99 3.97
N GLN A 96 -12.77 46.28 3.43
CA GLN A 96 -13.88 45.30 3.39
C GLN A 96 -13.49 43.98 2.70
N GLU A 97 -12.49 43.98 1.82
CA GLU A 97 -11.93 42.78 1.18
C GLU A 97 -11.21 41.85 2.18
N LEU A 98 -10.47 42.41 3.15
CA LEU A 98 -9.81 41.64 4.22
C LEU A 98 -10.83 40.97 5.16
N GLN A 99 -12.01 41.56 5.32
CA GLN A 99 -13.09 40.99 6.16
C GLN A 99 -13.71 39.72 5.57
N ASN A 100 -13.62 39.53 4.25
CA ASN A 100 -14.15 38.36 3.54
C ASN A 100 -13.03 37.44 3.00
N THR A 101 -11.78 37.68 3.37
CA THR A 101 -10.66 36.82 2.97
C THR A 101 -10.47 35.70 3.98
N TYR A 102 -10.39 34.47 3.47
CA TYR A 102 -10.11 33.28 4.28
C TYR A 102 -8.76 32.69 3.90
N ILE A 103 -8.05 32.19 4.91
CA ILE A 103 -6.82 31.43 4.77
C ILE A 103 -7.16 29.97 5.03
N GLN A 104 -6.72 29.10 4.11
CA GLN A 104 -6.86 27.67 4.29
C GLN A 104 -5.75 27.15 5.22
N VAL A 105 -6.14 26.39 6.22
CA VAL A 105 -5.24 25.67 7.14
C VAL A 105 -5.66 24.21 7.13
N ASP A 106 -4.75 23.32 6.75
CA ASP A 106 -5.02 21.90 6.66
C ASP A 106 -4.33 21.17 7.82
N VAL A 107 -5.03 20.25 8.46
CA VAL A 107 -4.50 19.45 9.58
C VAL A 107 -4.64 17.99 9.24
N ASN A 108 -3.50 17.35 8.97
CA ASN A 108 -3.39 15.93 8.68
C ASN A 108 -3.05 15.14 9.95
N VAL A 109 -4.03 14.36 10.43
CA VAL A 109 -3.93 13.58 11.66
C VAL A 109 -3.44 12.17 11.34
N CYS A 110 -2.20 11.89 11.72
CA CYS A 110 -1.54 10.61 11.49
C CYS A 110 -1.84 9.62 12.63
N PRO A 111 -1.91 8.32 12.30
CA PRO A 111 -2.28 7.28 13.26
C PRO A 111 -1.27 7.04 14.38
N ASP A 112 0.01 7.22 14.08
CA ASP A 112 1.15 6.93 14.94
C ASP A 112 2.35 7.76 14.49
N LYS A 113 3.41 7.76 15.32
CA LYS A 113 4.64 8.51 15.06
C LYS A 113 5.35 8.08 13.77
N GLU A 114 5.32 6.80 13.42
CA GLU A 114 6.02 6.31 12.23
C GLU A 114 5.36 6.82 10.94
N THR A 115 4.03 6.81 10.91
CA THR A 115 3.23 7.36 9.81
C THR A 115 3.36 8.88 9.74
N TRP A 116 3.42 9.55 10.89
CA TRP A 116 3.71 10.98 10.98
C TRP A 116 5.07 11.30 10.35
N GLU A 117 6.16 10.63 10.75
CA GLU A 117 7.50 10.86 10.20
C GLU A 117 7.54 10.67 8.67
N ARG A 118 6.89 9.62 8.15
CA ARG A 118 6.78 9.40 6.70
C ARG A 118 5.97 10.48 5.98
N THR A 119 4.85 10.89 6.56
CA THR A 119 3.96 11.89 5.96
C THR A 119 4.66 13.23 5.86
N VAL A 120 5.35 13.64 6.94
CA VAL A 120 6.19 14.84 6.97
C VAL A 120 7.23 14.78 5.86
N PHE A 121 7.93 13.65 5.72
CA PHE A 121 8.93 13.48 4.67
C PHE A 121 8.35 13.61 3.25
N LEU A 122 7.19 12.99 2.99
CA LEU A 122 6.58 13.00 1.67
C LEU A 122 6.02 14.37 1.27
N HIS A 123 5.66 15.20 2.25
CA HIS A 123 5.15 16.55 2.06
C HIS A 123 6.27 17.61 2.12
N ALA A 124 7.46 17.24 2.59
CA ALA A 124 8.58 18.16 2.69
C ALA A 124 9.19 18.49 1.32
N TYR A 125 9.65 19.73 1.19
CA TYR A 125 10.35 20.25 0.02
C TYR A 125 9.58 20.02 -1.28
N GLY A 126 8.28 20.34 -1.28
CA GLY A 126 7.41 20.31 -2.46
C GLY A 126 7.26 18.93 -3.08
N ASP A 127 7.79 18.76 -4.30
CA ASP A 127 7.62 17.52 -5.08
C ASP A 127 8.64 16.41 -4.75
N THR A 128 9.44 16.56 -3.69
CA THR A 128 10.53 15.62 -3.34
C THR A 128 10.05 14.17 -3.19
N GLY A 129 8.97 13.92 -2.43
CA GLY A 129 8.42 12.58 -2.28
C GLY A 129 7.98 11.96 -3.61
N MET A 130 7.41 12.76 -4.51
CA MET A 130 7.02 12.31 -5.85
C MET A 130 8.24 11.99 -6.72
N ILE A 131 9.27 12.85 -6.71
CA ILE A 131 10.51 12.64 -7.46
C ILE A 131 11.17 11.33 -7.04
N LEU A 132 11.27 11.08 -5.73
CA LEU A 132 11.80 9.81 -5.20
C LEU A 132 10.94 8.61 -5.59
N GLY A 133 9.61 8.79 -5.70
CA GLY A 133 8.72 7.78 -6.24
C GLY A 133 8.96 7.46 -7.72
N VAL A 134 9.33 8.46 -8.54
CA VAL A 134 9.70 8.25 -9.95
C VAL A 134 11.03 7.49 -10.06
N ILE A 135 12.03 7.92 -9.30
CA ILE A 135 13.36 7.30 -9.30
C ILE A 135 13.28 5.84 -8.80
N GLY A 136 12.55 5.60 -7.71
CA GLY A 136 12.38 4.26 -7.15
C GLY A 136 11.74 3.27 -8.11
N ARG A 137 10.86 3.71 -9.02
CA ARG A 137 10.22 2.82 -9.99
C ARG A 137 11.21 2.15 -10.94
N ALA A 138 12.36 2.76 -11.21
CA ALA A 138 13.41 2.13 -12.02
C ALA A 138 14.04 0.91 -11.34
N ALA A 139 13.95 0.81 -10.01
CA ALA A 139 14.39 -0.31 -9.18
C ALA A 139 13.22 -1.22 -8.76
N GLY A 140 12.06 -1.11 -9.41
CA GLY A 140 10.91 -1.97 -9.13
C GLY A 140 10.18 -1.66 -7.82
N VAL A 141 10.41 -0.50 -7.19
CA VAL A 141 9.75 -0.10 -5.93
C VAL A 141 8.81 1.09 -6.09
N SER A 142 7.85 1.21 -5.18
CA SER A 142 6.92 2.33 -5.09
C SER A 142 6.90 2.88 -3.67
N LEU A 143 7.18 4.17 -3.54
CA LEU A 143 7.13 4.91 -2.29
C LEU A 143 5.77 5.61 -2.12
N GLY A 144 5.22 5.60 -0.91
CA GLY A 144 4.02 6.35 -0.55
C GLY A 144 3.85 6.49 0.96
N VAL A 145 2.70 7.00 1.40
CA VAL A 145 2.40 7.29 2.82
C VAL A 145 2.51 6.06 3.74
N ASN A 146 2.25 4.87 3.19
CA ASN A 146 2.38 3.59 3.91
C ASN A 146 3.80 2.99 3.82
N GLY A 147 4.79 3.74 3.34
CA GLY A 147 6.16 3.29 3.18
C GLY A 147 6.49 2.82 1.77
N LEU A 148 7.46 1.90 1.68
CA LEU A 148 7.98 1.34 0.44
C LEU A 148 7.38 -0.04 0.18
N LYS A 149 7.00 -0.30 -1.07
CA LYS A 149 6.48 -1.60 -1.53
C LYS A 149 7.04 -1.95 -2.91
N LEU A 150 6.89 -3.20 -3.34
CA LEU A 150 7.10 -3.54 -4.75
C LEU A 150 6.13 -2.75 -5.63
N ALA A 151 6.63 -2.25 -6.76
CA ALA A 151 5.86 -1.46 -7.71
C ALA A 151 4.78 -2.30 -8.38
N ASN A 152 5.12 -3.56 -8.69
CA ASN A 152 4.17 -4.54 -9.18
C ASN A 152 3.64 -5.36 -7.99
N PRO A 153 2.31 -5.55 -7.88
CA PRO A 153 1.76 -6.48 -6.90
C PRO A 153 2.19 -7.91 -7.25
N LEU A 154 2.24 -8.77 -6.24
CA LEU A 154 2.47 -10.19 -6.45
C LEU A 154 1.35 -10.77 -7.33
N PRO A 155 1.67 -11.76 -8.18
CA PRO A 155 0.73 -12.36 -9.10
C PRO A 155 -0.30 -13.29 -8.41
N THR A 156 -0.67 -13.01 -7.15
CA THR A 156 -1.70 -13.74 -6.40
C THR A 156 -3.10 -13.48 -6.95
N ASN A 157 -4.10 -14.25 -6.50
CA ASN A 157 -5.51 -14.00 -6.84
C ASN A 157 -6.38 -13.90 -5.57
N PRO A 158 -6.77 -12.68 -5.13
CA PRO A 158 -6.49 -11.38 -5.75
C PRO A 158 -5.00 -10.95 -5.65
N PRO A 159 -4.50 -10.03 -6.50
CA PRO A 159 -3.14 -9.51 -6.43
C PRO A 159 -2.85 -8.82 -5.09
N VAL A 160 -1.68 -9.09 -4.51
CA VAL A 160 -1.26 -8.56 -3.20
C VAL A 160 -0.19 -7.49 -3.38
N SER A 161 -0.38 -6.32 -2.76
CA SER A 161 0.71 -5.34 -2.64
C SER A 161 1.72 -5.82 -1.61
N PHE A 162 2.97 -6.03 -2.02
CA PHE A 162 4.02 -6.53 -1.13
C PHE A 162 4.80 -5.39 -0.48
N HIS A 163 4.60 -5.18 0.82
CA HIS A 163 5.25 -4.12 1.57
C HIS A 163 6.68 -4.50 2.00
N LEU A 164 7.62 -3.60 1.74
CA LEU A 164 9.04 -3.81 2.01
C LEU A 164 9.46 -3.18 3.34
N SER A 165 9.07 -1.93 3.58
CA SER A 165 9.43 -1.21 4.79
C SER A 165 8.50 -0.04 5.05
N THR A 166 8.15 0.16 6.32
CA THR A 166 7.49 1.36 6.84
C THR A 166 8.50 2.34 7.46
N SER A 167 9.73 1.90 7.70
CA SER A 167 10.77 2.68 8.38
C SER A 167 11.43 3.68 7.41
N LEU A 168 11.17 4.98 7.61
CA LEU A 168 11.80 6.04 6.81
C LEU A 168 13.33 5.96 6.80
N PRO A 169 14.04 5.75 7.93
CA PRO A 169 15.49 5.56 7.91
C PRO A 169 15.96 4.43 6.98
N ARG A 170 15.30 3.26 7.02
CA ARG A 170 15.66 2.13 6.15
C ARG A 170 15.35 2.41 4.68
N ILE A 171 14.28 3.17 4.41
CA ILE A 171 13.96 3.61 3.04
C ILE A 171 15.04 4.56 2.52
N LEU A 172 15.45 5.56 3.30
CA LEU A 172 16.52 6.49 2.90
C LEU A 172 17.85 5.77 2.70
N GLU A 173 18.18 4.82 3.57
CA GLU A 173 19.37 3.96 3.44
C GLU A 173 19.36 3.17 2.13
N PHE A 174 18.23 2.54 1.77
CA PHE A 174 18.06 1.85 0.49
C PHE A 174 18.26 2.80 -0.71
N TYR A 175 17.71 4.01 -0.63
CA TYR A 175 17.92 5.03 -1.65
C TYR A 175 19.36 5.56 -1.68
N GLY A 176 20.19 5.28 -0.67
CA GLY A 176 21.52 5.85 -0.52
C GLY A 176 21.52 7.34 -0.16
N LEU A 177 20.44 7.83 0.46
CA LEU A 177 20.26 9.24 0.78
C LEU A 177 20.65 9.54 2.23
N SER A 178 21.40 10.63 2.41
CA SER A 178 21.80 11.10 3.75
C SER A 178 20.61 11.68 4.52
N LYS A 179 20.27 11.05 5.65
CA LYS A 179 19.29 11.57 6.61
C LYS A 179 19.78 12.87 7.26
N ASP A 180 21.05 12.96 7.58
CA ASP A 180 21.63 14.16 8.22
C ASP A 180 21.51 15.37 7.30
N ARG A 181 21.75 15.18 5.99
CA ARG A 181 21.56 16.26 5.01
C ARG A 181 20.10 16.70 4.93
N LEU A 182 19.16 15.76 4.94
CA LEU A 182 17.72 16.07 4.99
C LEU A 182 17.35 16.86 6.25
N SER A 183 17.87 16.46 7.43
CA SER A 183 17.62 17.15 8.70
C SER A 183 18.25 18.55 8.76
N GLY A 184 19.36 18.78 8.05
CA GLY A 184 19.98 20.10 7.92
C GLY A 184 19.21 21.07 7.00
N GLY A 185 18.29 20.54 6.19
CA GLY A 185 17.45 21.31 5.27
C GLY A 185 18.17 21.89 4.05
N PHE A 186 17.40 22.54 3.17
CA PHE A 186 17.87 23.02 1.87
C PHE A 186 17.52 24.48 1.66
N ALA A 187 18.47 25.28 1.18
CA ALA A 187 18.26 26.71 0.92
C ALA A 187 17.67 26.98 -0.46
N THR A 188 17.92 26.10 -1.43
CA THR A 188 17.49 26.25 -2.83
C THR A 188 16.91 24.95 -3.37
N GLN A 189 16.10 25.03 -4.44
CA GLN A 189 15.62 23.82 -5.11
C GLN A 189 16.78 23.01 -5.70
N ARG A 190 17.83 23.68 -6.16
CA ARG A 190 19.04 23.02 -6.68
C ARG A 190 19.70 22.11 -5.64
N GLU A 191 19.79 22.55 -4.39
CA GLU A 191 20.35 21.72 -3.32
C GLU A 191 19.51 20.46 -3.06
N VAL A 192 18.19 20.55 -3.16
CA VAL A 192 17.30 19.38 -3.07
C VAL A 192 17.59 18.41 -4.22
N PHE A 193 17.71 18.92 -5.45
CA PHE A 193 18.00 18.10 -6.61
C PHE A 193 19.38 17.43 -6.54
N ASP A 194 20.39 18.16 -6.08
CA ASP A 194 21.74 17.62 -5.88
C ASP A 194 21.74 16.52 -4.81
N TRP A 195 20.99 16.70 -3.72
CA TRP A 195 20.81 15.64 -2.71
C TRP A 195 20.09 14.42 -3.28
N ILE A 196 19.00 14.60 -4.02
CA ILE A 196 18.29 13.50 -4.69
C ILE A 196 19.23 12.77 -5.67
N ALA A 197 20.08 13.51 -6.38
CA ALA A 197 21.03 12.96 -7.35
C ALA A 197 22.17 12.15 -6.72
N THR A 198 22.37 12.23 -5.39
CA THR A 198 23.27 11.32 -4.66
C THR A 198 22.70 9.91 -4.49
N SER A 199 21.39 9.74 -4.72
CA SER A 199 20.76 8.44 -4.62
C SER A 199 21.40 7.43 -5.57
N ARG A 200 21.69 6.23 -5.07
CA ARG A 200 22.15 5.11 -5.89
C ARG A 200 21.15 4.72 -7.00
N LEU A 201 19.88 5.10 -6.84
CA LEU A 201 18.81 4.82 -7.79
C LEU A 201 18.71 5.88 -8.91
N PHE A 202 19.34 7.04 -8.74
CA PHE A 202 19.19 8.15 -9.67
C PHE A 202 20.02 7.95 -10.95
N ASN A 203 19.33 7.82 -12.08
CA ASN A 203 19.94 7.79 -13.40
C ASN A 203 19.32 8.87 -14.30
N ALA A 204 20.08 9.95 -14.53
CA ALA A 204 19.62 11.11 -15.28
C ALA A 204 19.11 10.75 -16.70
N ARG A 205 19.81 9.81 -17.37
CA ARG A 205 19.45 9.33 -18.71
C ARG A 205 18.16 8.50 -18.76
N LYS A 206 17.73 7.92 -17.63
CA LYS A 206 16.46 7.18 -17.51
C LYS A 206 15.31 8.06 -17.04
N VAL A 207 15.58 9.08 -16.23
CA VAL A 207 14.57 9.99 -15.68
C VAL A 207 14.07 10.97 -16.76
N ALA A 208 14.98 11.56 -17.55
CA ALA A 208 14.63 12.57 -18.55
C ALA A 208 13.62 12.10 -19.63
N PRO A 209 13.68 10.85 -20.16
CA PRO A 209 12.74 10.36 -21.18
C PRO A 209 11.39 9.85 -20.64
N ALA A 210 11.27 9.56 -19.34
CA ALA A 210 10.10 8.88 -18.76
C ALA A 210 8.78 9.68 -18.88
N GLU A 211 8.87 10.99 -19.17
CA GLU A 211 7.72 11.90 -19.34
C GLU A 211 6.87 11.58 -20.57
N GLN A 212 7.48 11.09 -21.67
CA GLN A 212 6.75 10.76 -22.91
C GLN A 212 5.78 9.57 -22.75
N SER A 213 6.08 8.66 -21.81
CA SER A 213 5.28 7.44 -21.58
C SER A 213 4.05 7.65 -20.69
N HIS A 214 3.97 8.77 -19.95
CA HIS A 214 2.92 9.05 -18.97
C HIS A 214 1.81 10.00 -19.49
N ALA A 215 1.50 9.90 -20.79
CA ALA A 215 0.44 10.68 -21.46
C ALA A 215 -0.97 10.50 -20.83
N ARG A 216 -1.23 9.41 -20.09
CA ARG A 216 -2.53 9.16 -19.44
C ARG A 216 -2.81 10.04 -18.20
N GLY A 217 -1.80 10.70 -17.64
CA GLY A 217 -1.93 11.58 -16.46
C GLY A 217 -2.03 13.08 -16.75
N LYS A 218 -1.92 13.48 -18.03
CA LYS A 218 -1.74 14.87 -18.47
C LYS A 218 -2.89 15.81 -18.06
N LYS A 219 -4.10 15.27 -17.85
CA LYS A 219 -5.28 16.05 -17.46
C LYS A 219 -5.37 16.43 -15.97
N ARG A 220 -4.56 15.83 -15.09
CA ARG A 220 -4.58 16.09 -13.63
C ARG A 220 -3.40 16.90 -13.11
N ARG A 221 -2.37 17.09 -13.93
CA ARG A 221 -1.12 17.74 -13.53
C ARG A 221 -1.11 19.13 -14.15
N GLY A 222 -1.50 20.13 -13.37
CA GLY A 222 -1.09 21.51 -13.66
C GLY A 222 0.45 21.60 -13.75
N PRO A 223 1.01 22.73 -14.19
CA PRO A 223 2.45 22.92 -14.25
C PRO A 223 3.04 22.88 -12.84
N ARG A 224 3.43 21.69 -12.37
CA ARG A 224 4.19 21.55 -11.13
C ARG A 224 5.61 22.04 -11.39
N THR A 225 5.88 23.26 -10.97
CA THR A 225 7.11 23.99 -11.30
C THR A 225 8.37 23.28 -10.80
N MET A 226 8.36 22.75 -9.58
CA MET A 226 9.52 22.04 -9.02
C MET A 226 9.83 20.73 -9.75
N TYR A 227 8.82 19.89 -10.03
CA TYR A 227 9.05 18.67 -10.79
C TYR A 227 9.57 18.93 -12.21
N GLN A 228 9.04 19.94 -12.90
CA GLN A 228 9.56 20.32 -14.23
C GLN A 228 11.01 20.80 -14.15
N SER A 229 11.33 21.61 -13.14
CA SER A 229 12.70 22.06 -12.86
C SER A 229 13.66 20.88 -12.57
N PHE A 230 13.17 19.85 -11.88
CA PHE A 230 13.94 18.62 -11.67
C PHE A 230 14.18 17.83 -12.97
N LEU A 231 13.20 17.80 -13.89
CA LEU A 231 13.38 17.16 -15.19
C LEU A 231 14.41 17.92 -16.05
N GLU A 232 14.41 19.26 -15.99
CA GLU A 232 15.44 20.09 -16.63
C GLU A 232 16.81 19.83 -16.02
N TYR A 233 16.93 19.81 -14.69
CA TYR A 233 18.13 19.40 -13.97
C TYR A 233 18.65 18.02 -14.45
N ALA A 234 17.75 17.04 -14.59
CA ALA A 234 18.11 15.71 -15.05
C ALA A 234 18.57 15.69 -16.52
N ARG A 235 18.01 16.54 -17.39
CA ARG A 235 18.46 16.68 -18.78
C ARG A 235 19.85 17.31 -18.84
N GLU A 236 20.06 18.43 -18.16
CA GLU A 236 21.38 19.09 -18.06
C GLU A 236 22.45 18.11 -17.60
N ARG A 237 22.15 17.33 -16.56
CA ARG A 237 23.08 16.33 -16.01
C ARG A 237 23.28 15.13 -16.93
N ALA A 238 22.28 14.75 -17.72
CA ALA A 238 22.42 13.67 -18.70
C ALA A 238 23.29 14.07 -19.90
N ASP A 239 23.24 15.36 -20.27
CA ASP A 239 24.00 15.95 -21.38
C ASP A 239 25.45 16.31 -20.98
N ASP A 240 25.74 16.42 -19.67
CA ASP A 240 27.09 16.60 -19.14
C ASP A 240 28.01 15.42 -19.55
N PRO A 241 29.07 15.65 -20.35
CA PRO A 241 30.00 14.60 -20.77
C PRO A 241 30.74 13.91 -19.61
N THR A 242 30.83 14.57 -18.46
CA THR A 242 31.48 14.04 -17.25
C THR A 242 30.55 13.19 -16.39
N TYR A 243 29.24 13.22 -16.66
CA TYR A 243 28.27 12.43 -15.92
C TYR A 243 28.41 10.93 -16.24
N VAL A 244 28.77 10.17 -15.21
CA VAL A 244 28.80 8.71 -15.25
C VAL A 244 27.51 8.19 -14.62
N PRO A 245 26.62 7.53 -15.38
CA PRO A 245 25.42 6.93 -14.81
C PRO A 245 25.79 5.79 -13.85
N PRO A 246 24.94 5.48 -12.84
CA PRO A 246 25.13 4.30 -12.02
C PRO A 246 25.21 3.05 -12.90
N SER A 247 26.25 2.24 -12.68
CA SER A 247 26.43 0.94 -13.34
C SER A 247 25.64 -0.18 -12.67
N GLU A 248 25.29 0.00 -11.39
CA GLU A 248 24.48 -0.94 -10.62
C GLU A 248 23.06 -1.03 -11.20
N ILE A 249 22.65 -2.24 -11.55
CA ILE A 249 21.26 -2.57 -11.89
C ILE A 249 20.69 -3.29 -10.68
N ILE A 250 19.74 -2.64 -10.02
CA ILE A 250 19.08 -3.19 -8.84
C ILE A 250 17.93 -4.07 -9.30
N THR A 251 18.02 -5.35 -8.97
CA THR A 251 17.01 -6.36 -9.26
C THR A 251 15.99 -6.46 -8.12
N GLU A 252 14.88 -7.16 -8.36
CA GLU A 252 13.91 -7.46 -7.30
C GLU A 252 14.54 -8.28 -6.16
N ASP A 253 15.44 -9.22 -6.49
CA ASP A 253 16.15 -10.03 -5.49
C ASP A 253 17.05 -9.17 -4.60
N ASP A 254 17.76 -8.17 -5.16
CA ASP A 254 18.56 -7.23 -4.38
C ASP A 254 17.69 -6.41 -3.41
N VAL A 255 16.50 -6.00 -3.85
CA VAL A 255 15.53 -5.27 -3.03
C VAL A 255 15.05 -6.17 -1.88
N LEU A 256 14.59 -7.38 -2.20
CA LEU A 256 14.10 -8.33 -1.19
C LEU A 256 15.21 -8.64 -0.17
N HIS A 257 16.44 -8.82 -0.63
CA HIS A 257 17.60 -9.07 0.22
C HIS A 257 17.92 -7.93 1.16
N PHE A 258 17.95 -6.69 0.65
CA PHE A 258 18.19 -5.51 1.48
C PHE A 258 17.18 -5.39 2.64
N PHE A 259 15.92 -5.73 2.37
CA PHE A 259 14.84 -5.64 3.37
C PHE A 259 14.62 -6.93 4.18
N GLY A 260 15.33 -8.03 3.87
CA GLY A 260 15.16 -9.32 4.55
C GLY A 260 13.78 -9.94 4.30
N LYS A 261 13.23 -9.77 3.10
CA LYS A 261 11.86 -10.12 2.72
C LYS A 261 11.78 -11.31 1.76
N GLU A 262 12.89 -11.97 1.46
CA GLU A 262 12.97 -13.08 0.50
C GLU A 262 12.09 -14.28 0.92
N ALA A 263 12.15 -14.67 2.19
CA ALA A 263 11.40 -15.83 2.69
C ALA A 263 9.88 -15.60 2.64
N GLU A 264 9.43 -14.41 3.03
CA GLU A 264 8.02 -14.00 2.98
C GLU A 264 7.52 -13.92 1.53
N HIS A 265 8.31 -13.31 0.65
CA HIS A 265 8.01 -13.25 -0.78
C HIS A 265 7.88 -14.65 -1.39
N ALA A 266 8.89 -15.51 -1.16
CA ALA A 266 8.91 -16.87 -1.68
C ALA A 266 7.72 -17.71 -1.14
N ALA A 267 7.35 -17.53 0.12
CA ALA A 267 6.22 -18.20 0.72
C ALA A 267 4.89 -17.81 0.04
N LEU A 268 4.66 -16.51 -0.18
CA LEU A 268 3.46 -16.03 -0.88
C LEU A 268 3.38 -16.54 -2.32
N ILE A 269 4.50 -16.49 -3.06
CA ILE A 269 4.57 -17.01 -4.43
C ILE A 269 4.31 -18.53 -4.45
N ARG A 270 4.88 -19.28 -3.51
CA ARG A 270 4.65 -20.73 -3.39
C ARG A 270 3.18 -21.03 -3.09
N ALA A 271 2.59 -20.36 -2.11
CA ALA A 271 1.17 -20.54 -1.76
C ALA A 271 0.25 -20.27 -2.95
N PHE A 272 0.56 -19.21 -3.73
CA PHE A 272 -0.16 -18.92 -4.96
C PHE A 272 -0.02 -20.04 -6.00
N ARG A 273 1.19 -20.52 -6.28
CA ARG A 273 1.44 -21.61 -7.24
C ARG A 273 0.69 -22.89 -6.85
N VAL A 274 0.69 -23.24 -5.56
CA VAL A 274 -0.05 -24.39 -5.01
C VAL A 274 -1.55 -24.26 -5.29
N LYS A 275 -2.16 -23.12 -4.94
CA LYS A 275 -3.58 -22.84 -5.17
C LYS A 275 -3.93 -22.79 -6.66
N GLN A 276 -3.07 -22.20 -7.48
CA GLN A 276 -3.28 -22.11 -8.92
C GLN A 276 -3.25 -23.51 -9.56
N ASN A 277 -2.24 -24.32 -9.23
CA ASN A 277 -2.14 -25.70 -9.70
C ASN A 277 -3.39 -26.50 -9.33
N ALA A 278 -3.86 -26.40 -8.09
CA ALA A 278 -5.08 -27.07 -7.66
C ALA A 278 -6.32 -26.65 -8.46
N ARG A 279 -6.45 -25.37 -8.81
CA ARG A 279 -7.56 -24.88 -9.64
C ARG A 279 -7.49 -25.37 -11.09
N GLU A 280 -6.30 -25.51 -11.65
CA GLU A 280 -6.10 -25.92 -13.03
C GLU A 280 -6.26 -27.44 -13.19
N VAL A 281 -5.62 -28.19 -12.31
CA VAL A 281 -5.52 -29.66 -12.37
C VAL A 281 -6.72 -30.34 -11.71
N PHE A 282 -7.23 -29.79 -10.60
CA PHE A 282 -8.30 -30.39 -9.81
C PHE A 282 -9.62 -29.61 -9.93
N SER A 283 -10.08 -29.43 -11.19
CA SER A 283 -11.35 -28.77 -11.49
C SER A 283 -12.45 -29.76 -11.85
N GLY A 284 -13.71 -29.42 -11.56
CA GLY A 284 -14.86 -30.25 -11.93
C GLY A 284 -14.89 -30.58 -13.42
N LYS A 285 -14.58 -29.62 -14.29
CA LYS A 285 -14.49 -29.85 -15.75
C LYS A 285 -13.35 -30.79 -16.17
N ALA A 286 -12.22 -30.79 -15.45
CA ALA A 286 -11.14 -31.73 -15.70
C ALA A 286 -11.58 -33.14 -15.29
N ILE A 287 -12.13 -33.27 -14.09
CA ILE A 287 -12.57 -34.55 -13.54
C ILE A 287 -13.72 -35.13 -14.36
N GLU A 288 -14.72 -34.33 -14.75
CA GLU A 288 -15.80 -34.75 -15.67
C GLU A 288 -15.27 -35.41 -16.95
N ARG A 289 -14.19 -34.86 -17.53
CA ARG A 289 -13.55 -35.43 -18.73
C ARG A 289 -12.85 -36.75 -18.44
N TRP A 290 -12.26 -36.90 -17.25
CA TRP A 290 -11.56 -38.13 -16.87
C TRP A 290 -12.50 -39.27 -16.51
N ILE A 291 -13.60 -38.98 -15.80
CA ILE A 291 -14.50 -40.03 -15.28
C ILE A 291 -15.78 -40.22 -16.10
N GLY A 292 -16.08 -39.33 -17.05
CA GLY A 292 -17.28 -39.39 -17.90
C GLY A 292 -18.60 -39.14 -17.17
N MET A 293 -18.56 -38.71 -15.91
CA MET A 293 -19.73 -38.35 -15.10
C MET A 293 -19.91 -36.83 -15.04
N LYS A 294 -21.08 -36.35 -14.62
CA LYS A 294 -21.37 -34.91 -14.45
C LYS A 294 -22.13 -34.64 -13.17
N GLY A 295 -21.98 -33.43 -12.62
CA GLY A 295 -22.77 -32.98 -11.47
C GLY A 295 -22.35 -33.61 -10.13
N LEU A 296 -23.33 -34.04 -9.32
CA LEU A 296 -23.09 -34.49 -7.93
C LEU A 296 -22.12 -35.68 -7.79
N PRO A 297 -22.11 -36.70 -8.67
CA PRO A 297 -21.10 -37.75 -8.65
C PRO A 297 -19.65 -37.23 -8.71
N VAL A 298 -19.39 -36.21 -9.52
CA VAL A 298 -18.07 -35.57 -9.63
C VAL A 298 -17.66 -34.94 -8.31
N LYS A 299 -18.61 -34.26 -7.65
CA LYS A 299 -18.36 -33.66 -6.33
C LYS A 299 -17.94 -34.72 -5.31
N TRP A 300 -18.65 -35.86 -5.25
CA TRP A 300 -18.31 -36.91 -4.27
C TRP A 300 -16.94 -37.54 -4.53
N VAL A 301 -16.59 -37.76 -5.81
CA VAL A 301 -15.24 -38.21 -6.20
C VAL A 301 -14.19 -37.19 -5.75
N MET A 302 -14.45 -35.89 -5.98
CA MET A 302 -13.55 -34.82 -5.52
C MET A 302 -13.40 -34.81 -4.00
N ASP A 303 -14.49 -34.96 -3.25
CA ASP A 303 -14.47 -34.94 -1.78
C ASP A 303 -13.61 -36.10 -1.22
N ILE A 304 -13.77 -37.32 -1.74
CA ILE A 304 -12.96 -38.49 -1.34
C ILE A 304 -11.50 -38.34 -1.78
N ALA A 305 -11.24 -37.83 -2.99
CA ALA A 305 -9.88 -37.60 -3.45
C ALA A 305 -9.15 -36.55 -2.60
N ARG A 306 -9.83 -35.48 -2.16
CA ARG A 306 -9.27 -34.50 -1.21
C ARG A 306 -8.93 -35.16 0.12
N GLU A 307 -9.81 -35.99 0.66
CA GLU A 307 -9.56 -36.71 1.91
C GLU A 307 -8.31 -37.60 1.80
N ARG A 308 -8.15 -38.34 0.69
CA ARG A 308 -6.95 -39.16 0.44
C ARG A 308 -5.67 -38.34 0.36
N LEU A 309 -5.72 -37.20 -0.35
CA LEU A 309 -4.58 -36.29 -0.47
C LEU A 309 -4.21 -35.68 0.89
N THR A 310 -5.20 -35.29 1.70
CA THR A 310 -4.96 -34.84 3.09
C THR A 310 -4.30 -35.95 3.92
N ASN A 311 -4.81 -37.19 3.84
CA ASN A 311 -4.25 -38.32 4.58
C ASN A 311 -2.85 -38.72 4.08
N ARG A 312 -2.57 -38.55 2.78
CA ARG A 312 -1.23 -38.70 2.22
C ARG A 312 -0.29 -37.66 2.81
N TYR A 313 -0.68 -36.40 2.77
CA TYR A 313 0.11 -35.30 3.34
C TYR A 313 0.46 -35.55 4.81
N ALA A 314 -0.53 -35.93 5.63
CA ALA A 314 -0.33 -36.21 7.05
C ALA A 314 0.65 -37.38 7.31
N ARG A 315 0.64 -38.42 6.45
CA ARG A 315 1.61 -39.53 6.56
C ARG A 315 3.03 -39.12 6.20
N GLU A 316 3.18 -38.26 5.20
CA GLU A 316 4.48 -37.75 4.75
C GLU A 316 5.02 -36.65 5.71
N HIS A 317 4.13 -36.01 6.47
CA HIS A 317 4.43 -34.91 7.41
C HIS A 317 3.88 -35.22 8.82
N PRO A 318 4.46 -36.18 9.56
CA PRO A 318 3.90 -36.69 10.81
C PRO A 318 3.87 -35.68 11.98
N THR A 319 4.51 -34.51 11.83
CA THR A 319 4.42 -33.39 12.78
C THR A 319 3.13 -32.58 12.62
N PHE A 320 2.27 -32.91 11.64
CA PHE A 320 0.99 -32.25 11.39
C PHE A 320 -0.15 -33.05 12.05
N THR A 321 -0.80 -32.49 13.06
CA THR A 321 -1.93 -33.13 13.76
C THR A 321 -3.25 -32.87 13.03
N SER A 322 -4.04 -33.92 12.83
CA SER A 322 -5.32 -33.87 12.08
C SER A 322 -6.45 -33.10 12.76
N ASP A 323 -6.27 -32.68 14.03
CA ASP A 323 -7.22 -31.83 14.75
C ASP A 323 -7.18 -30.36 14.27
N ASP A 324 -6.11 -29.98 13.56
CA ASP A 324 -5.87 -28.65 13.03
C ASP A 324 -6.36 -28.53 11.58
N GLY A 325 -7.65 -28.78 11.32
CA GLY A 325 -8.27 -28.68 9.98
C GLY A 325 -8.19 -27.28 9.30
N GLU A 326 -7.37 -26.39 9.84
CA GLU A 326 -7.06 -25.06 9.34
C GLU A 326 -5.87 -25.09 8.38
N ALA A 327 -5.83 -24.08 7.52
CA ALA A 327 -4.83 -23.98 6.47
C ALA A 327 -3.40 -23.95 7.03
N ILE A 328 -2.47 -24.61 6.33
CA ILE A 328 -1.04 -24.56 6.59
C ILE A 328 -0.57 -23.12 6.34
N ALA A 329 -0.28 -22.39 7.41
CA ALA A 329 0.49 -21.17 7.32
C ALA A 329 1.95 -21.55 7.03
N LEU A 330 2.47 -21.18 5.86
CA LEU A 330 3.91 -21.29 5.59
C LEU A 330 4.65 -20.50 6.67
N GLN A 331 5.59 -21.15 7.37
CA GLN A 331 6.32 -20.64 8.53
C GLN A 331 7.03 -19.31 8.22
N THR A 332 6.31 -18.21 8.36
CA THR A 332 6.79 -16.82 8.23
C THR A 332 5.96 -15.99 9.21
N GLN A 333 6.59 -15.05 9.92
CA GLN A 333 5.84 -14.14 10.80
C GLN A 333 4.99 -13.22 9.90
N PRO A 334 3.65 -13.31 9.92
CA PRO A 334 2.83 -12.51 9.03
C PRO A 334 2.77 -11.07 9.54
N GLY A 335 2.98 -10.11 8.63
CA GLY A 335 2.92 -8.68 8.92
C GLY A 335 1.56 -8.06 8.64
N ASN A 336 0.47 -8.84 8.48
CA ASN A 336 -0.89 -8.37 8.19
C ASN A 336 -1.88 -9.56 8.18
N GLY A 337 -3.12 -9.39 8.67
CA GLY A 337 -4.17 -10.41 8.56
C GLY A 337 -4.55 -10.82 7.12
N LEU A 338 -4.36 -9.92 6.14
CA LEU A 338 -4.55 -10.23 4.72
C LEU A 338 -3.47 -11.21 4.20
N GLU A 339 -2.22 -11.06 4.62
CA GLU A 339 -1.11 -11.94 4.22
C GLU A 339 -1.30 -13.37 4.74
N VAL A 340 -1.85 -13.51 5.95
CA VAL A 340 -2.21 -14.82 6.55
C VAL A 340 -3.17 -15.60 5.66
N MET A 341 -4.21 -14.95 5.11
CA MET A 341 -5.16 -15.61 4.20
C MET A 341 -4.52 -16.04 2.87
N HIS A 342 -3.51 -15.30 2.39
CA HIS A 342 -2.81 -15.66 1.16
C HIS A 342 -1.85 -16.83 1.37
N LEU A 343 -1.16 -16.88 2.51
CA LEU A 343 -0.25 -17.95 2.91
C LEU A 343 -0.96 -19.27 3.23
N ALA A 344 -2.21 -19.20 3.67
CA ALA A 344 -3.05 -20.35 4.01
C ALA A 344 -3.27 -21.30 2.82
N VAL A 345 -2.57 -22.44 2.76
CA VAL A 345 -2.81 -23.55 1.82
C VAL A 345 -3.36 -24.76 2.55
N THR A 346 -4.22 -25.56 1.91
CA THR A 346 -4.74 -26.78 2.54
C THR A 346 -3.80 -27.98 2.29
N PRO A 347 -3.75 -28.97 3.21
CA PRO A 347 -2.92 -30.16 3.06
C PRO A 347 -3.07 -30.88 1.71
N TRP A 348 -4.31 -31.04 1.24
CA TRP A 348 -4.57 -31.69 -0.04
C TRP A 348 -4.05 -30.90 -1.24
N GLU A 349 -4.05 -29.56 -1.19
CA GLU A 349 -3.50 -28.73 -2.26
C GLU A 349 -1.98 -28.89 -2.34
N VAL A 350 -1.30 -29.00 -1.19
CA VAL A 350 0.16 -29.23 -1.14
C VAL A 350 0.50 -30.62 -1.68
N ALA A 351 -0.18 -31.67 -1.21
CA ALA A 351 0.04 -33.03 -1.73
C ALA A 351 -0.23 -33.12 -3.24
N LEU A 352 -1.28 -32.43 -3.72
CA LEU A 352 -1.59 -32.36 -5.15
C LEU A 352 -0.49 -31.64 -5.95
N PHE A 353 0.11 -30.59 -5.38
CA PHE A 353 1.17 -29.81 -6.05
C PHE A 353 2.45 -30.63 -6.30
N GLU A 354 2.67 -31.67 -5.51
CA GLU A 354 3.83 -32.57 -5.63
C GLU A 354 3.58 -33.73 -6.60
N MET A 355 2.36 -33.85 -7.15
CA MET A 355 1.96 -34.92 -8.06
C MET A 355 2.03 -34.50 -9.54
N SER A 356 2.35 -35.45 -10.42
CA SER A 356 2.19 -35.29 -11.86
C SER A 356 0.71 -35.30 -12.27
N ILE A 357 0.39 -34.74 -13.44
CA ILE A 357 -0.99 -34.74 -13.94
C ILE A 357 -1.53 -36.18 -14.15
N GLU A 358 -0.67 -37.11 -14.56
CA GLU A 358 -1.00 -38.52 -14.73
C GLU A 358 -1.31 -39.19 -13.39
N GLU A 359 -0.53 -38.90 -12.34
CA GLU A 359 -0.78 -39.41 -11.00
C GLU A 359 -2.11 -38.90 -10.43
N VAL A 360 -2.44 -37.62 -10.67
CA VAL A 360 -3.73 -37.05 -10.26
C VAL A 360 -4.88 -37.72 -11.02
N GLN A 361 -4.74 -37.88 -12.33
CA GLN A 361 -5.76 -38.53 -13.14
C GLN A 361 -5.99 -39.98 -12.68
N GLN A 362 -4.91 -40.72 -12.41
CA GLN A 362 -5.01 -42.09 -11.91
C GLN A 362 -5.71 -42.15 -10.55
N LEU A 363 -5.33 -41.28 -9.61
CA LEU A 363 -6.01 -41.17 -8.31
C LEU A 363 -7.52 -40.97 -8.47
N ILE A 364 -7.93 -40.09 -9.37
CA ILE A 364 -9.36 -39.81 -9.62
C ILE A 364 -10.08 -41.03 -10.21
N VAL A 365 -9.45 -41.72 -11.16
CA VAL A 365 -10.02 -42.94 -11.77
C VAL A 365 -10.14 -44.05 -10.74
N ASP A 366 -9.14 -44.23 -9.88
CA ASP A 366 -9.13 -45.23 -8.81
C ASP A 366 -10.23 -44.95 -7.78
N VAL A 367 -10.39 -43.68 -7.35
CA VAL A 367 -11.46 -43.27 -6.45
C VAL A 367 -12.83 -43.59 -7.04
N LYS A 368 -13.05 -43.29 -8.33
CA LYS A 368 -14.30 -43.63 -9.03
C LYS A 368 -14.54 -45.14 -9.04
N ALA A 369 -13.55 -45.93 -9.45
CA ALA A 369 -13.67 -47.39 -9.55
C ALA A 369 -14.00 -48.03 -8.19
N GLU A 370 -13.38 -47.55 -7.12
CA GLU A 370 -13.66 -48.01 -5.77
C GLU A 370 -15.08 -47.65 -5.32
N MET A 371 -15.52 -46.41 -5.58
CA MET A 371 -16.88 -45.99 -5.25
C MET A 371 -17.96 -46.77 -6.00
N GLU A 372 -17.68 -47.20 -7.24
CA GLU A 372 -18.56 -48.09 -8.01
C GLU A 372 -18.55 -49.51 -7.40
N GLY A 373 -17.39 -50.03 -7.01
CA GLY A 373 -17.27 -51.34 -6.39
C GLY A 373 -17.90 -51.45 -5.00
N SER A 374 -17.90 -50.37 -4.22
CA SER A 374 -18.47 -50.32 -2.86
C SER A 374 -19.95 -49.92 -2.82
N GLY A 375 -20.54 -49.52 -3.95
CA GLY A 375 -21.90 -48.98 -4.00
C GLY A 375 -22.05 -47.60 -3.32
N THR A 376 -20.94 -46.85 -3.18
CA THR A 376 -20.94 -45.54 -2.52
C THR A 376 -21.78 -44.51 -3.28
N PHE A 377 -21.83 -44.59 -4.62
CA PHE A 377 -22.68 -43.70 -5.43
C PHE A 377 -24.16 -43.87 -5.10
N GLU A 378 -24.65 -45.11 -5.03
CA GLU A 378 -26.03 -45.46 -4.72
C GLU A 378 -26.43 -44.96 -3.33
N LEU A 379 -25.57 -45.20 -2.33
CA LEU A 379 -25.77 -44.74 -0.95
C LEU A 379 -25.86 -43.20 -0.87
N ASN A 380 -24.96 -42.50 -1.55
CA ASN A 380 -24.98 -41.04 -1.59
C ASN A 380 -26.23 -40.49 -2.30
N TRP A 381 -26.74 -41.21 -3.30
CA TRP A 381 -27.98 -40.85 -3.98
C TRP A 381 -29.22 -41.03 -3.12
N GLN A 382 -29.28 -42.11 -2.35
CA GLN A 382 -30.34 -42.31 -1.35
C GLN A 382 -30.36 -41.16 -0.33
N ARG A 383 -29.19 -40.76 0.20
CA ARG A 383 -29.06 -39.64 1.14
C ARG A 383 -29.54 -38.32 0.54
N GLU A 384 -29.15 -38.00 -0.70
CA GLU A 384 -29.55 -36.74 -1.34
C GLU A 384 -31.05 -36.72 -1.67
N ASN A 385 -31.63 -37.87 -2.05
CA ASN A 385 -33.08 -38.00 -2.26
C ASN A 385 -33.86 -37.82 -0.96
N ALA A 386 -33.40 -38.40 0.16
CA ALA A 386 -33.99 -38.19 1.48
C ALA A 386 -33.95 -36.71 1.89
N ARG A 387 -32.80 -36.04 1.72
CA ARG A 387 -32.65 -34.60 1.99
C ARG A 387 -33.59 -33.73 1.15
N LYS A 388 -33.82 -34.09 -0.11
CA LYS A 388 -34.77 -33.38 -1.00
C LYS A 388 -36.23 -33.63 -0.59
N ALA A 389 -36.56 -34.83 -0.11
CA ALA A 389 -37.89 -35.16 0.39
C ALA A 389 -38.23 -34.36 1.66
N GLU A 390 -37.29 -34.24 2.60
CA GLU A 390 -37.45 -33.42 3.82
C GLU A 390 -37.66 -31.93 3.50
N LYS A 391 -36.91 -31.39 2.52
CA LYS A 391 -37.07 -29.99 2.08
C LYS A 391 -38.38 -29.72 1.34
N ARG A 392 -39.03 -30.76 0.80
CA ARG A 392 -40.34 -30.67 0.12
C ARG A 392 -41.49 -30.93 1.10
N GLY A 393 -41.35 -30.52 2.36
CA GLY A 393 -42.35 -30.67 3.42
C GLY A 393 -43.78 -30.38 2.95
N PRO A 394 -44.79 -30.99 3.61
CA PRO A 394 -46.13 -31.16 3.06
C PRO A 394 -46.71 -29.83 2.58
N LYS A 395 -47.25 -29.82 1.36
CA LYS A 395 -48.03 -28.69 0.85
C LYS A 395 -49.12 -28.39 1.89
N PRO A 396 -49.34 -27.11 2.28
CA PRO A 396 -50.46 -26.78 3.14
C PRO A 396 -51.74 -27.25 2.44
N GLU A 397 -52.49 -28.13 3.10
CA GLU A 397 -53.82 -28.54 2.65
C GLU A 397 -54.71 -27.29 2.58
N GLN A 398 -55.25 -27.02 1.39
CA GLN A 398 -56.25 -25.97 1.16
C GLN A 398 -57.65 -26.51 1.42
#